data_AF-A0A2V9NG16-F1
#
_entry.id   AF-A0A2V9NG16-F1
#
_cell.length_a   1.000
_cell.length_b   1.000
_cell.length_c   1.000
_cell.angle_alpha   90.00
_cell.angle_beta   90.00
_cell.angle_gamma   90.00
#
_symmetry.space_group_name_H-M   'P 1'
#
loop_
_entity.id
_entity.type
_entity.pdbx_description
1 polymer ?
#
loop_
_entity_poly.entity_id
_entity_poly.type
_entity_poly.pdbx_seq_one_letter_code
_entity_poly.pdbx_strand_id
1 'polypeptide(L)' 'MSAVSTKESTFAYIHWSLLDNFEWIFGYVPKFGLVAVDRETQKRGIKPSATMLGKIAKGNSLS' A
#
# COMPACT_ATOMS: atom_id res chain seq x y z
N MET A 1 -15.39 -13.90 9.12
CA MET A 1 -14.23 -14.55 9.74
C MET A 1 -12.97 -13.88 9.21
N SER A 2 -12.11 -13.33 10.07
CA SER A 2 -10.78 -12.85 9.65
C SER A 2 -9.77 -13.99 9.73
N ALA A 3 -8.73 -13.96 8.90
CA ALA A 3 -7.67 -14.98 8.91
C ALA A 3 -6.90 -15.05 10.24
N VAL A 4 -6.95 -13.98 11.06
CA VAL A 4 -6.38 -13.95 12.42
C VAL A 4 -7.25 -14.75 13.42
N SER A 5 -8.53 -14.92 13.12
CA SER A 5 -9.49 -15.65 13.97
C SER A 5 -9.59 -17.15 13.64
N THR A 6 -9.02 -17.59 12.52
CA THR A 6 -8.90 -19.01 12.16
C THR A 6 -7.58 -19.56 12.72
N LYS A 7 -7.45 -20.89 12.88
CA LYS A 7 -6.25 -21.56 13.41
C LYS A 7 -4.98 -21.39 12.55
N GLU A 8 -5.03 -20.55 11.53
CA GLU A 8 -3.95 -20.30 10.58
C GLU A 8 -3.21 -19.02 11.00
N SER A 9 -1.93 -19.13 11.31
CA SER A 9 -1.15 -17.98 11.77
C SER A 9 -0.78 -17.06 10.61
N THR A 10 -1.36 -15.87 10.58
CA THR A 10 -0.91 -14.76 9.72
C THR A 10 0.06 -13.89 10.52
N PHE A 11 1.32 -13.80 10.10
CA PHE A 11 2.37 -13.12 10.88
C PHE A 11 2.57 -11.65 10.51
N ALA A 12 2.25 -11.27 9.26
CA ALA A 12 2.50 -9.93 8.76
C ALA A 12 1.62 -9.61 7.54
N TYR A 13 1.48 -8.32 7.25
CA TYR A 13 0.91 -7.80 6.01
C TYR A 13 1.90 -6.86 5.34
N ILE A 14 2.08 -7.01 4.03
CA ILE A 14 2.90 -6.12 3.20
C ILE A 14 2.00 -5.56 2.11
N HIS A 15 1.95 -4.23 2.02
CA HIS A 15 1.14 -3.57 1.00
C HIS A 15 1.84 -3.56 -0.35
N TRP A 16 1.14 -4.01 -1.39
CA TRP A 16 1.50 -3.77 -2.78
C TRP A 16 0.81 -2.47 -3.24
N SER A 17 1.52 -1.38 -3.49
CA SER A 17 2.98 -1.19 -3.44
C SER A 17 3.35 0.14 -2.80
N LEU A 18 4.64 0.39 -2.56
CA LEU A 18 5.06 1.68 -2.02
C LEU A 18 4.85 2.82 -3.03
N LEU A 19 5.26 2.63 -4.29
CA LEU A 19 5.25 3.66 -5.33
C LEU A 19 4.36 3.26 -6.50
N ASP A 20 3.71 4.24 -7.12
CA ASP A 20 3.11 4.05 -8.44
C ASP A 20 4.20 3.65 -9.43
N ASN A 21 4.16 2.40 -9.89
CA ASN A 21 5.23 1.79 -10.68
C ASN A 21 4.70 1.29 -12.05
N PHE A 22 5.50 0.52 -12.79
CA PHE A 22 5.15 -0.06 -14.09
C PHE A 22 4.40 -1.38 -13.90
N GLU A 23 3.14 -1.41 -14.33
CA GLU A 23 2.25 -2.55 -14.12
C GLU A 23 2.11 -3.38 -15.40
N TRP A 24 3.25 -3.96 -15.81
CA TRP A 24 3.33 -4.96 -16.88
C TRP A 24 2.64 -4.53 -18.17
N ILE A 25 1.70 -5.34 -18.68
CA ILE A 25 0.96 -5.08 -19.92
C ILE A 25 0.15 -3.78 -19.89
N PHE A 26 -0.14 -3.25 -18.70
CA PHE A 26 -0.89 -2.01 -18.52
C PHE A 26 0.00 -0.77 -18.48
N GLY A 27 1.32 -0.97 -18.53
CA GLY A 27 2.29 0.10 -18.40
C GLY A 27 2.06 0.91 -17.13
N TYR A 28 2.03 2.22 -17.27
CA TYR A 28 1.92 3.13 -16.13
C TYR A 28 0.51 3.60 -15.81
N VAL A 29 -0.53 3.03 -16.43
CA VAL A 29 -1.91 3.48 -16.23
C VAL A 29 -2.39 3.17 -14.81
N PRO A 30 -2.28 1.93 -14.29
CA PRO A 30 -2.70 1.64 -12.93
C PRO A 30 -1.78 2.30 -11.88
N LYS A 31 -2.37 2.72 -10.76
CA LYS A 31 -1.70 3.47 -9.69
C LYS A 31 -1.93 2.83 -8.31
N PHE A 32 -1.22 1.73 -8.06
CA PHE A 32 -1.34 0.96 -6.81
C PHE A 32 -0.47 1.46 -5.65
N GLY A 33 0.39 2.44 -5.90
CA GLY A 33 1.31 2.92 -4.88
C GLY A 33 0.60 3.68 -3.76
N LEU A 34 1.11 3.55 -2.53
CA LEU A 34 0.82 4.46 -1.42
C LEU A 34 1.38 5.86 -1.67
N VAL A 35 2.40 5.97 -2.53
CA VAL A 35 3.05 7.21 -2.92
C VAL A 35 2.93 7.38 -4.43
N ALA A 36 2.31 8.49 -4.84
CA ALA A 36 2.23 8.89 -6.23
C ALA A 36 3.61 9.28 -6.76
N VAL A 37 3.86 8.98 -8.03
CA VAL A 37 5.10 9.36 -8.72
C VAL A 37 4.75 10.14 -9.98
N ASP A 38 5.14 11.41 -10.02
CA ASP A 38 5.25 12.19 -11.25
C ASP A 38 6.45 11.63 -12.03
N ARG A 39 6.21 11.16 -13.25
CA ARG A 39 7.25 10.48 -14.05
C ARG A 39 8.14 11.45 -14.82
N GLU A 40 7.66 12.64 -15.12
CA GLU A 40 8.45 13.67 -15.79
C GLU A 40 9.47 14.27 -14.81
N THR A 41 9.03 14.55 -13.58
CA THR A 41 9.87 15.25 -12.58
C THR A 41 10.43 14.35 -11.49
N GLN A 42 9.96 13.10 -11.40
CA GLN A 42 10.28 12.18 -10.31
C GLN A 42 9.84 12.70 -8.92
N LYS A 43 8.94 13.68 -8.84
CA LYS A 43 8.38 14.12 -7.56
C LYS A 43 7.48 13.03 -6.97
N ARG A 44 7.54 12.88 -5.65
CA ARG A 44 6.75 11.89 -4.88
C ARG A 44 5.66 12.62 -4.09
N GLY A 45 4.44 12.12 -4.17
CA GLY A 45 3.29 12.63 -3.43
C GLY A 45 2.71 11.56 -2.52
N ILE A 46 2.76 11.77 -1.20
CA ILE A 46 2.17 10.83 -0.23
C ILE A 46 0.65 10.84 -0.40
N LYS A 47 0.03 9.66 -0.66
CA LYS A 47 -1.43 9.56 -0.75
C LYS A 47 -2.06 9.39 0.64
N PRO A 48 -3.36 9.71 0.82
CA PRO A 48 -4.05 9.49 2.08
C PRO A 48 -3.97 8.05 2.60
N SER A 49 -3.96 7.06 1.69
CA SER A 49 -3.80 5.64 2.03
C SER A 49 -2.49 5.33 2.75
N ALA A 50 -1.39 6.01 2.41
CA ALA A 50 -0.11 5.85 3.10
C ALA A 50 -0.22 6.29 4.56
N THR A 51 -0.87 7.43 4.78
CA THR A 51 -1.07 7.97 6.14
C THR A 51 -2.00 7.08 6.95
N MET A 52 -3.06 6.56 6.33
CA MET A 52 -3.99 5.64 6.96
C MET A 52 -3.32 4.31 7.33
N LEU A 53 -2.59 3.69 6.40
CA LEU A 53 -1.82 2.47 6.69
C LEU A 53 -0.76 2.71 7.77
N GLY A 54 -0.10 3.87 7.76
CA GLY A 54 0.85 4.27 8.80
C GLY A 54 0.22 4.39 10.19
N LYS A 55 -1.03 4.87 10.28
CA LYS A 55 -1.79 4.90 11.55
C LYS A 55 -2.14 3.49 12.03
N ILE A 56 -2.60 2.61 11.14
CA ILE A 56 -2.91 1.21 11.45
C ILE A 56 -1.66 0.49 11.95
N ALA A 57 -0.54 0.62 11.22
CA ALA A 57 0.71 -0.03 11.59
C ALA A 57 1.23 0.44 12.95
N LYS A 58 1.11 1.75 13.25
CA LYS A 58 1.48 2.30 14.56
C LYS A 58 0.53 1.91 15.68
N GLY A 59 -0.78 1.85 15.40
CA GLY A 59 -1.81 1.47 16.36
C GLY A 59 -1.93 -0.04 16.57
N ASN A 60 -1.37 -0.84 15.67
CA ASN A 60 -1.54 -2.29 15.61
C ASN A 60 -3.02 -2.71 15.68
N SER A 61 -3.91 -1.89 15.09
CA SER A 61 -5.37 -2.10 15.11
C SER A 61 -6.03 -1.52 13.87
N LEU A 62 -7.15 -2.14 13.49
CA LEU A 62 -8.10 -1.61 12.52
C LEU A 62 -9.25 -1.01 13.33
N SER A 63 -9.06 0.21 13.84
CA SER A 63 -10.04 0.95 14.66
C SER A 63 -10.56 2.17 13.94
#